data_AF-R6L0P4-F1
#
_entry.id   AF-R6L0P4-F1
#
_cell.length_a   1.000
_cell.length_b   1.000
_cell.length_c   1.000
_cell.angle_alpha   90.00
_cell.angle_beta   90.00
_cell.angle_gamma   90.00
#
_symmetry.space_group_name_H-M   'P 1'
#
loop_
_entity.id
_entity.type
_entity.pdbx_description
1 polymer ?
#
loop_
_entity_poly.entity_id
_entity_poly.type
_entity_poly.pdbx_seq_one_letter_code
_entity_poly.pdbx_strand_id
1 'polypeptide(L)'
;MKLFKKLFAEKLLRFYEGTNAGIRYISSAPVLKNHIKEETFAEGSRARLAVGIVAQFFMILWEFIKKFMYVFVLIYIPYRIISIECPLIRANQELTIIYMFIMLSIICGSLSNNILFTVGDRDYLMMRVMFISPYMNFLGKLIYKMVTEFVFYFIILNVFGVTPLHSLMLCILTMCVRPIGEMFAIMSFDHFIWVYENRSVFNGTVMAVCVLLAYGVPLFARRLSYSWMYAVHPFVIVVFLLAGAGAMYFLWWYKYYRKIVREAMHMKHEN
;
A
#
# COMPACT_ATOMS: atom_id res chain seq x y z
N MET A 1 -18.94 -17.13 1.66
CA MET A 1 -18.53 -16.64 2.99
C MET A 1 -17.23 -17.23 3.53
N LYS A 2 -16.98 -18.56 3.52
CA LYS A 2 -15.74 -19.15 4.08
C LYS A 2 -14.46 -18.63 3.42
N LEU A 3 -14.48 -18.41 2.10
CA LEU A 3 -13.32 -17.89 1.35
C LEU A 3 -12.95 -16.46 1.77
N PHE A 4 -13.95 -15.57 1.84
CA PHE A 4 -13.78 -14.16 2.24
C PHE A 4 -13.26 -14.02 3.68
N LYS A 5 -13.82 -14.81 4.62
CA LYS A 5 -13.34 -14.84 6.01
C LYS A 5 -11.87 -15.27 6.12
N LYS A 6 -11.42 -16.21 5.27
CA LYS A 6 -10.02 -16.64 5.22
C LYS A 6 -9.10 -15.61 4.57
N LEU A 7 -9.58 -14.94 3.53
CA LEU A 7 -8.84 -13.93 2.78
C LEU A 7 -8.60 -12.64 3.60
N PHE A 8 -9.56 -12.27 4.45
CA PHE A 8 -9.44 -11.09 5.35
C PHE A 8 -9.17 -11.45 6.81
N ALA A 9 -8.71 -12.67 7.08
CA ALA A 9 -8.48 -13.14 8.45
C ALA A 9 -7.50 -12.26 9.23
N GLU A 10 -6.45 -11.72 8.59
CA GLU A 10 -5.54 -10.76 9.21
C GLU A 10 -6.28 -9.50 9.69
N LYS A 11 -7.21 -8.99 8.89
CA LYS A 11 -7.96 -7.78 9.22
C LYS A 11 -8.98 -8.03 10.31
N LEU A 12 -9.56 -9.23 10.32
CA LEU A 12 -10.43 -9.71 11.37
C LEU A 12 -9.65 -9.85 12.70
N LEU A 13 -8.39 -10.30 12.62
CA LEU A 13 -7.46 -10.33 13.75
C LEU A 13 -7.08 -8.93 14.24
N ARG A 14 -6.73 -8.01 13.34
CA ARG A 14 -6.49 -6.59 13.70
C ARG A 14 -7.70 -5.95 14.34
N PHE A 15 -8.90 -6.30 13.88
CA PHE A 15 -10.14 -5.83 14.49
C PHE A 15 -10.24 -6.31 15.93
N TYR A 16 -10.01 -7.59 16.21
CA TYR A 16 -10.03 -8.12 17.58
C TYR A 16 -8.90 -7.57 18.46
N GLU A 17 -7.67 -7.43 17.94
CA GLU A 17 -6.55 -6.80 18.66
C GLU A 17 -6.86 -5.33 18.97
N GLY A 18 -7.35 -4.58 17.99
CA GLY A 18 -7.73 -3.17 18.15
C GLY A 18 -8.88 -3.00 19.13
N THR A 19 -9.86 -3.91 19.10
CA THR A 19 -10.96 -3.96 20.07
C THR A 19 -10.42 -4.25 21.47
N ASN A 20 -9.54 -5.24 21.62
CA ASN A 20 -8.97 -5.61 22.93
C ASN A 20 -8.04 -4.51 23.48
N ALA A 21 -7.27 -3.85 22.64
CA ALA A 21 -6.47 -2.68 23.01
C ALA A 21 -7.37 -1.51 23.41
N GLY A 22 -8.43 -1.23 22.65
CA GLY A 22 -9.44 -0.23 22.98
C GLY A 22 -10.13 -0.49 24.32
N ILE A 23 -10.53 -1.74 24.57
CA ILE A 23 -11.09 -2.17 25.87
C ILE A 23 -10.08 -1.96 26.99
N ARG A 24 -8.81 -2.32 26.79
CA ARG A 24 -7.73 -2.06 27.78
C ARG A 24 -7.55 -0.58 28.07
N TYR A 25 -7.55 0.28 27.04
CA TYR A 25 -7.44 1.72 27.24
C TYR A 25 -8.64 2.26 28.03
N ILE A 26 -9.85 1.85 27.68
CA ILE A 26 -11.09 2.25 28.37
C ILE A 26 -11.11 1.75 29.82
N SER A 27 -10.67 0.51 30.09
CA SER A 27 -10.63 -0.06 31.44
C SER A 27 -9.48 0.50 32.30
N SER A 28 -8.40 0.96 31.67
CA SER A 28 -7.27 1.63 32.34
C SER A 28 -7.55 3.11 32.66
N ALA A 29 -8.59 3.72 32.07
CA ALA A 29 -8.96 5.10 32.33
C ALA A 29 -9.59 5.25 33.75
N PRO A 30 -9.00 6.03 34.66
CA PRO A 30 -9.41 6.07 36.07
C PRO A 30 -10.84 6.56 36.30
N VAL A 31 -11.41 7.33 35.35
CA VAL A 31 -12.78 7.87 35.42
C VAL A 31 -13.84 6.81 35.08
N LEU A 32 -13.52 5.86 34.19
CA LEU A 32 -14.44 4.83 33.70
C LEU A 32 -14.32 3.50 34.46
N LYS A 33 -13.21 3.30 35.17
CA LYS A 33 -12.91 2.12 35.98
C LYS A 33 -14.02 1.79 37.01
N ASN A 34 -14.68 2.81 37.56
CA ASN A 34 -15.71 2.64 38.59
C ASN A 34 -17.13 2.43 38.04
N HIS A 35 -17.37 2.55 36.72
CA HIS A 35 -18.70 2.45 36.10
C HIS A 35 -18.83 1.29 35.10
N ILE A 36 -17.75 0.55 34.85
CA ILE A 36 -17.71 -0.55 33.88
C ILE A 36 -17.64 -1.87 34.63
N LYS A 37 -18.73 -2.66 34.60
CA LYS A 37 -18.68 -4.08 34.97
C LYS A 37 -18.04 -4.87 33.83
N GLU A 38 -17.18 -5.84 34.14
CA GLU A 38 -16.51 -6.69 33.15
C GLU A 38 -17.50 -7.42 32.21
N GLU A 39 -18.73 -7.63 32.67
CA GLU A 39 -19.85 -8.19 31.89
C GLU A 39 -20.29 -7.31 30.70
N THR A 40 -20.04 -6.00 30.75
CA THR A 40 -20.41 -5.05 29.68
C THR A 40 -19.64 -5.33 28.38
N PHE A 41 -18.48 -6.00 28.48
CA PHE A 41 -17.62 -6.36 27.35
C PHE A 41 -17.60 -7.87 27.03
N ALA A 42 -18.54 -8.65 27.59
CA ALA A 42 -18.68 -10.08 27.29
C ALA A 42 -18.84 -10.34 25.78
N GLU A 43 -18.50 -11.57 25.35
CA GLU A 43 -18.60 -11.99 23.94
C GLU A 43 -20.04 -11.81 23.42
N GLY A 44 -20.19 -10.95 22.41
CA GLY A 44 -21.50 -10.62 21.81
C GLY A 44 -22.14 -9.30 22.30
N SER A 45 -21.51 -8.57 23.22
CA SER A 45 -22.01 -7.26 23.67
C SER A 45 -21.95 -6.19 22.57
N ARG A 46 -23.01 -5.35 22.48
CA ARG A 46 -23.04 -4.18 21.59
C ARG A 46 -21.90 -3.20 21.87
N ALA A 47 -21.44 -3.13 23.13
CA ALA A 47 -20.34 -2.28 23.55
C ALA A 47 -18.99 -2.73 22.97
N ARG A 48 -18.69 -4.04 22.94
CA ARG A 48 -17.47 -4.57 22.31
C ARG A 48 -17.46 -4.31 20.79
N LEU A 49 -18.61 -4.47 20.14
CA LEU A 49 -18.77 -4.14 18.72
C LEU A 49 -18.55 -2.65 18.45
N ALA A 50 -19.12 -1.76 19.28
CA ALA A 50 -18.93 -0.32 19.16
C ALA A 50 -17.46 0.09 19.32
N VAL A 51 -16.77 -0.42 20.35
CA VAL A 51 -15.33 -0.17 20.55
C VAL A 51 -14.50 -0.70 19.38
N GLY A 52 -14.85 -1.87 18.84
CA GLY A 52 -14.19 -2.41 17.66
C GLY A 52 -14.37 -1.56 16.41
N ILE A 53 -15.58 -1.04 16.16
CA ILE A 53 -15.84 -0.13 15.04
C ILE A 53 -15.03 1.16 15.17
N VAL A 54 -14.99 1.75 16.37
CA VAL A 54 -14.22 2.98 16.64
C VAL A 54 -12.71 2.74 16.46
N ALA A 55 -12.19 1.64 17.01
CA ALA A 55 -10.78 1.28 16.86
C ALA A 55 -10.42 1.05 15.38
N GLN A 56 -11.28 0.36 14.63
CA GLN A 56 -11.09 0.13 13.20
C GLN A 56 -11.09 1.44 12.41
N PHE A 57 -12.01 2.36 12.71
CA PHE A 57 -12.04 3.68 12.09
C PHE A 57 -10.74 4.43 12.35
N PHE A 58 -10.25 4.43 13.60
CA PHE A 58 -8.99 5.09 13.94
C PHE A 58 -7.78 4.47 13.23
N MET A 59 -7.72 3.14 13.11
CA MET A 59 -6.66 2.47 12.35
C MET A 59 -6.65 2.85 10.87
N ILE A 60 -7.83 2.90 10.24
CA ILE A 60 -7.98 3.30 8.83
C ILE A 60 -7.60 4.78 8.67
N LEU A 61 -8.06 5.64 9.58
CA LEU A 61 -7.72 7.06 9.58
C LEU A 61 -6.21 7.28 9.71
N TRP A 62 -5.55 6.52 10.58
CA TRP A 62 -4.10 6.57 10.74
C TRP A 62 -3.34 6.10 9.49
N GLU A 63 -3.84 5.06 8.81
CA GLU A 63 -3.30 4.63 7.51
C GLU A 63 -3.47 5.72 6.44
N PHE A 64 -4.62 6.39 6.42
CA PHE A 64 -4.89 7.52 5.53
C PHE A 64 -3.95 8.70 5.79
N ILE A 65 -3.80 9.14 7.05
CA ILE A 65 -2.91 10.25 7.43
C ILE A 65 -1.48 10.00 6.98
N LYS A 66 -0.96 8.78 7.15
CA LYS A 66 0.40 8.43 6.68
C LYS A 66 0.55 8.56 5.17
N LYS A 67 -0.45 8.14 4.40
CA LYS A 67 -0.45 8.28 2.93
C LYS A 67 -0.62 9.73 2.49
N PHE A 68 -1.46 10.49 3.19
CA PHE A 68 -1.60 11.93 2.98
C PHE A 68 -0.28 12.66 3.23
N MET A 69 0.37 12.41 4.36
CA MET A 69 1.68 12.96 4.70
C MET A 69 2.74 12.59 3.66
N TYR A 70 2.74 11.35 3.16
CA TYR A 70 3.64 10.92 2.10
C TYR A 70 3.49 11.78 0.84
N VAL A 71 2.27 11.94 0.32
CA VAL A 71 2.03 12.76 -0.89
C VAL A 71 2.31 14.24 -0.61
N PHE A 72 1.93 14.74 0.56
CA PHE A 72 2.19 16.12 0.93
C PHE A 72 3.69 16.43 0.96
N VAL A 73 4.48 15.61 1.69
CA VAL A 73 5.90 15.87 1.92
C VAL A 73 6.75 15.55 0.69
N LEU A 74 6.47 14.46 -0.03
CA LEU A 74 7.32 14.01 -1.14
C LEU A 74 6.84 14.46 -2.51
N ILE A 75 5.58 14.87 -2.68
CA ILE A 75 5.10 15.32 -3.99
C ILE A 75 4.82 16.82 -3.94
N TYR A 76 3.97 17.27 -3.01
CA TYR A 76 3.52 18.65 -2.99
C TYR A 76 4.63 19.65 -2.58
N ILE A 77 5.42 19.36 -1.54
CA ILE A 77 6.50 20.25 -1.11
C ILE A 77 7.58 20.40 -2.21
N PRO A 78 8.14 19.31 -2.81
CA PRO A 78 9.11 19.43 -3.89
C PRO A 78 8.54 20.18 -5.10
N TYR A 79 7.27 19.94 -5.46
CA TYR A 79 6.59 20.72 -6.48
C TYR A 79 6.64 22.23 -6.17
N ARG A 80 6.29 22.62 -4.93
CA ARG A 80 6.29 24.03 -4.52
C ARG A 80 7.69 24.64 -4.59
N ILE A 81 8.73 23.93 -4.13
CA ILE A 81 10.11 24.41 -4.19
C ILE A 81 10.55 24.60 -5.66
N ILE A 82 10.32 23.60 -6.51
CA ILE A 82 10.71 23.64 -7.93
C ILE A 82 9.93 24.73 -8.68
N SER A 83 8.67 24.98 -8.31
CA SER A 83 7.82 26.01 -8.93
C SER A 83 8.28 27.45 -8.69
N ILE A 84 9.10 27.69 -7.65
CA ILE A 84 9.68 29.01 -7.38
C ILE A 84 10.79 29.30 -8.41
N GLU A 85 11.64 28.32 -8.68
CA GLU A 85 12.77 28.43 -9.61
C GLU A 85 12.34 28.37 -11.10
N CYS A 86 11.23 27.69 -11.40
CA CYS A 86 10.78 27.43 -12.78
C CYS A 86 9.34 27.88 -13.04
N PRO A 87 9.11 29.02 -13.72
CA PRO A 87 7.75 29.56 -13.95
C PRO A 87 6.89 28.68 -14.86
N LEU A 88 7.47 27.89 -15.78
CA LEU A 88 6.71 26.98 -16.64
C LEU A 88 6.16 25.76 -15.89
N ILE A 89 6.80 25.34 -14.81
CA ILE A 89 6.31 24.25 -13.95
C ILE A 89 5.13 24.75 -13.11
N ARG A 90 5.16 26.02 -12.72
CA ARG A 90 4.04 26.69 -12.05
C ARG A 90 2.78 26.77 -12.93
N ALA A 91 2.95 27.03 -14.23
CA ALA A 91 1.85 27.07 -15.18
C ALA A 91 1.15 25.71 -15.38
N ASN A 92 1.89 24.60 -15.27
CA ASN A 92 1.38 23.23 -15.44
C ASN A 92 1.50 22.43 -14.13
N GLN A 93 0.80 22.89 -13.09
CA GLN A 93 0.76 22.23 -11.77
C GLN A 93 0.33 20.76 -11.87
N GLU A 94 -0.77 20.50 -12.59
CA GLU A 94 -1.39 19.17 -12.70
C GLU A 94 -0.41 18.15 -13.30
N LEU A 95 0.20 18.47 -14.44
CA LEU A 95 1.14 17.60 -15.14
C LEU A 95 2.35 17.24 -14.26
N THR A 96 2.84 18.18 -13.45
CA THR A 96 4.00 17.98 -12.58
C THR A 96 3.66 17.03 -11.43
N ILE A 97 2.51 17.22 -10.79
CA ILE A 97 2.03 16.35 -9.71
C ILE A 97 1.80 14.93 -10.25
N ILE A 98 1.19 14.80 -11.44
CA ILE A 98 0.96 13.51 -12.12
C ILE A 98 2.31 12.80 -12.36
N TYR A 99 3.30 13.50 -12.92
CA TYR A 99 4.62 12.93 -13.18
C TYR A 99 5.33 12.42 -11.92
N MET A 100 5.40 13.27 -10.88
CA MET A 100 6.03 12.89 -9.61
C MET A 100 5.31 11.72 -8.94
N PHE A 101 3.97 11.70 -9.02
CA PHE A 101 3.18 10.60 -8.50
C PHE A 101 3.42 9.28 -9.26
N ILE A 102 3.58 9.32 -10.59
CA ILE A 102 3.93 8.13 -11.38
C ILE A 102 5.28 7.57 -10.94
N MET A 103 6.30 8.42 -10.84
CA MET A 103 7.66 7.97 -10.50
C MET A 103 7.73 7.41 -9.07
N LEU A 104 7.14 8.11 -8.09
CA LEU A 104 7.27 7.77 -6.68
C LEU A 104 6.22 6.75 -6.19
N SER A 105 4.96 6.90 -6.61
CA SER A 105 3.88 6.05 -6.10
C SER A 105 3.63 4.81 -6.96
N ILE A 106 3.67 4.96 -8.29
CA ILE A 106 3.39 3.87 -9.23
C ILE A 106 4.63 2.99 -9.43
N ILE A 107 5.75 3.57 -9.89
CA ILE A 107 6.94 2.79 -10.23
C ILE A 107 7.68 2.36 -8.96
N CYS A 108 8.18 3.32 -8.17
CA CYS A 108 8.92 3.01 -6.96
C CYS A 108 8.08 2.21 -5.96
N GLY A 109 6.82 2.61 -5.73
CA GLY A 109 5.94 1.91 -4.82
C GLY A 109 5.66 0.46 -5.24
N SER A 110 5.56 0.15 -6.54
CA SER A 110 5.22 -1.20 -6.99
C SER A 110 6.43 -2.11 -7.06
N LEU A 111 7.64 -1.56 -7.12
CA LEU A 111 8.87 -2.35 -7.15
C LEU A 111 9.46 -2.56 -5.75
N SER A 112 9.42 -1.54 -4.89
CA SER A 112 10.07 -1.58 -3.57
C SER A 112 9.15 -2.09 -2.45
N ASN A 113 7.86 -1.73 -2.51
CA ASN A 113 6.90 -2.09 -1.47
C ASN A 113 6.15 -3.38 -1.86
N ASN A 114 6.86 -4.51 -1.97
CA ASN A 114 6.23 -5.80 -2.27
C ASN A 114 5.78 -6.51 -1.00
N ILE A 115 4.52 -6.92 -0.95
CA ILE A 115 3.90 -7.63 0.17
C ILE A 115 4.59 -8.96 0.41
N LEU A 116 4.98 -9.64 -0.67
CA LEU A 116 5.53 -11.00 -0.60
C LEU A 116 6.83 -11.03 0.20
N PHE A 117 7.62 -9.98 0.09
CA PHE A 117 8.90 -9.88 0.76
C PHE A 117 8.80 -9.22 2.13
N THR A 118 7.71 -8.53 2.46
CA THR A 118 7.45 -7.98 3.80
C THR A 118 6.73 -9.00 4.70
N VAL A 119 7.26 -10.21 4.86
CA VAL A 119 6.70 -11.19 5.81
C VAL A 119 7.01 -10.72 7.24
N GLY A 120 5.97 -10.26 7.95
CA GLY A 120 6.10 -9.76 9.32
C GLY A 120 5.87 -10.85 10.37
N ASP A 121 6.10 -10.53 11.65
CA ASP A 121 5.81 -11.45 12.77
C ASP A 121 4.33 -11.84 12.86
N ARG A 122 3.45 -11.00 12.28
CA ARG A 122 2.02 -11.30 12.16
C ARG A 122 1.71 -12.33 11.08
N ASP A 123 2.46 -12.34 9.99
CA ASP A 123 2.33 -13.38 8.97
C ASP A 123 2.74 -14.74 9.51
N TYR A 124 3.76 -14.76 10.36
CA TYR A 124 4.15 -15.94 11.11
C TYR A 124 3.01 -16.45 12.00
N LEU A 125 2.40 -15.57 12.80
CA LEU A 125 1.30 -15.95 13.68
C LEU A 125 0.11 -16.51 12.88
N MET A 126 -0.24 -15.88 11.75
CA MET A 126 -1.33 -16.36 10.91
C MET A 126 -1.05 -17.70 10.23
N MET A 127 0.19 -17.94 9.79
CA MET A 127 0.53 -19.18 9.09
C MET A 127 0.81 -20.34 10.04
N ARG A 128 1.47 -20.09 11.17
CA ARG A 128 1.85 -21.13 12.15
C ARG A 128 0.76 -21.40 13.19
N VAL A 129 0.10 -20.36 13.71
CA VAL A 129 -0.91 -20.51 14.78
C VAL A 129 -2.32 -20.66 14.19
N MET A 130 -2.66 -19.88 13.16
CA MET A 130 -4.02 -19.89 12.59
C MET A 130 -4.21 -20.83 11.40
N PHE A 131 -3.15 -21.55 10.99
CA PHE A 131 -3.15 -22.49 9.88
C PHE A 131 -3.78 -21.94 8.58
N ILE A 132 -3.62 -20.64 8.34
CA ILE A 132 -4.11 -20.01 7.12
C ILE A 132 -3.13 -20.33 6.00
N SER A 133 -3.64 -20.75 4.85
CA SER A 133 -2.78 -21.02 3.70
C SER A 133 -2.04 -19.74 3.28
N PRO A 134 -0.71 -19.78 3.07
CA PRO A 134 0.10 -18.59 2.75
C PRO A 134 -0.43 -17.80 1.56
N TYR A 135 -0.92 -18.52 0.55
CA TYR A 135 -1.58 -17.97 -0.62
C TYR A 135 -2.76 -17.05 -0.29
N MET A 136 -3.69 -17.49 0.58
CA MET A 136 -4.91 -16.74 0.88
C MET A 136 -4.61 -15.48 1.68
N ASN A 137 -3.62 -15.54 2.57
CA ASN A 137 -3.15 -14.39 3.33
C ASN A 137 -2.48 -13.35 2.42
N PHE A 138 -1.58 -13.80 1.55
CA PHE A 138 -0.89 -12.93 0.60
C PHE A 138 -1.87 -12.21 -0.35
N LEU A 139 -2.75 -12.99 -0.99
CA LEU A 139 -3.72 -12.44 -1.93
C LEU A 139 -4.70 -11.46 -1.24
N GLY A 140 -5.11 -11.77 -0.01
CA GLY A 140 -5.95 -10.90 0.79
C GLY A 140 -5.30 -9.57 1.12
N LYS A 141 -4.02 -9.59 1.50
CA LYS A 141 -3.21 -8.38 1.69
C LYS A 141 -3.08 -7.57 0.41
N LEU A 142 -2.86 -8.23 -0.72
CA LEU A 142 -2.72 -7.57 -2.03
C LEU A 142 -4.01 -6.87 -2.43
N ILE A 143 -5.16 -7.56 -2.35
CA ILE A 143 -6.47 -6.98 -2.67
C ILE A 143 -6.78 -5.82 -1.72
N TYR A 144 -6.55 -5.97 -0.42
CA TYR A 144 -6.76 -4.89 0.54
C TYR A 144 -5.90 -3.67 0.22
N LYS A 145 -4.61 -3.87 -0.09
CA LYS A 145 -3.69 -2.80 -0.46
C LYS A 145 -4.14 -2.09 -1.74
N MET A 146 -4.57 -2.84 -2.76
CA MET A 146 -5.10 -2.26 -4.00
C MET A 146 -6.33 -1.38 -3.73
N VAL A 147 -7.31 -1.88 -2.98
CA VAL A 147 -8.54 -1.13 -2.68
C VAL A 147 -8.27 0.08 -1.80
N THR A 148 -7.46 -0.06 -0.75
CA THR A 148 -7.14 1.06 0.15
C THR A 148 -6.34 2.15 -0.54
N GLU A 149 -5.32 1.79 -1.32
CA GLU A 149 -4.53 2.77 -2.07
C GLU A 149 -5.37 3.46 -3.15
N PHE A 150 -6.28 2.74 -3.82
CA PHE A 150 -7.23 3.35 -4.76
C PHE A 150 -8.07 4.44 -4.10
N VAL A 151 -8.74 4.11 -2.98
CA VAL A 151 -9.61 5.07 -2.28
C VAL A 151 -8.82 6.24 -1.70
N PHE A 152 -7.69 5.95 -1.03
CA PHE A 152 -6.89 6.99 -0.39
C PHE A 152 -6.26 7.93 -1.41
N TYR A 153 -5.60 7.40 -2.46
CA TYR A 153 -4.97 8.27 -3.45
C TYR A 153 -5.99 9.04 -4.28
N PHE A 154 -7.18 8.49 -4.53
CA PHE A 154 -8.24 9.25 -5.19
C PHE A 154 -8.61 10.49 -4.39
N ILE A 155 -8.87 10.36 -3.09
CA ILE A 155 -9.18 11.51 -2.22
C ILE A 155 -8.00 12.48 -2.19
N ILE A 156 -6.78 11.97 -1.98
CA ILE A 156 -5.58 12.81 -1.82
C ILE A 156 -5.27 13.61 -3.09
N LEU A 157 -5.32 13.00 -4.27
CA LEU A 157 -5.02 13.67 -5.54
C LEU A 157 -6.04 14.78 -5.87
N ASN A 158 -7.31 14.54 -5.57
CA ASN A 158 -8.35 15.57 -5.70
C ASN A 158 -8.08 16.77 -4.77
N VAL A 159 -7.63 16.52 -3.53
CA VAL A 159 -7.25 17.60 -2.59
C VAL A 159 -6.07 18.43 -3.09
N PHE A 160 -5.14 17.84 -3.84
CA PHE A 160 -3.97 18.55 -4.40
C PHE A 160 -4.23 19.26 -5.75
N GLY A 161 -5.48 19.31 -6.20
CA GLY A 161 -5.89 20.08 -7.38
C GLY A 161 -5.69 19.37 -8.71
N VAL A 162 -5.58 18.04 -8.73
CA VAL A 162 -5.62 17.24 -9.96
C VAL A 162 -7.07 17.00 -10.36
N THR A 163 -7.39 17.10 -11.65
CA THR A 163 -8.75 16.91 -12.16
C THR A 163 -9.29 15.53 -11.76
N PRO A 164 -10.57 15.40 -11.34
CA PRO A 164 -11.10 14.11 -10.87
C PRO A 164 -10.95 12.95 -11.87
N LEU A 165 -11.04 13.23 -13.18
CA LEU A 165 -10.84 12.24 -14.23
C LEU A 165 -9.39 11.72 -14.26
N HIS A 166 -8.41 12.63 -14.23
CA HIS A 166 -7.00 12.25 -14.22
C HIS A 166 -6.61 11.54 -12.91
N SER A 167 -7.17 11.98 -11.78
CA SER A 167 -7.02 11.30 -10.48
C SER A 167 -7.56 9.87 -10.53
N LEU A 168 -8.74 9.65 -11.12
CA LEU A 168 -9.34 8.33 -11.28
C LEU A 168 -8.47 7.44 -12.17
N MET A 169 -8.05 7.94 -13.33
CA MET A 169 -7.20 7.20 -14.27
C MET A 169 -5.86 6.80 -13.64
N LEU A 170 -5.22 7.69 -12.88
CA LEU A 170 -4.01 7.37 -12.12
C LEU A 170 -4.27 6.32 -11.04
N CYS A 171 -5.40 6.38 -10.35
CA CYS A 171 -5.74 5.38 -9.34
C CYS A 171 -5.97 4.00 -9.97
N ILE A 172 -6.65 3.92 -11.13
CA ILE A 172 -6.78 2.66 -11.88
C ILE A 172 -5.40 2.16 -12.31
N LEU A 173 -4.54 3.04 -12.82
CA LEU A 173 -3.17 2.68 -13.20
C LEU A 173 -2.38 2.15 -12.00
N THR A 174 -2.43 2.81 -10.84
CA THR A 174 -1.77 2.31 -9.62
C THR A 174 -2.27 0.92 -9.25
N MET A 175 -3.59 0.70 -9.27
CA MET A 175 -4.20 -0.59 -8.94
C MET A 175 -3.72 -1.70 -9.87
N CYS A 176 -3.50 -1.41 -11.15
CA CYS A 176 -3.05 -2.38 -12.14
C CYS A 176 -1.54 -2.66 -12.06
N VAL A 177 -0.72 -1.66 -11.73
CA VAL A 177 0.74 -1.82 -11.65
C VAL A 177 1.16 -2.55 -10.36
N ARG A 178 0.36 -2.49 -9.28
CA ARG A 178 0.64 -3.25 -8.04
C ARG A 178 0.79 -4.76 -8.26
N PRO A 179 -0.17 -5.49 -8.86
CA PRO A 179 -0.02 -6.93 -9.09
C PRO A 179 1.12 -7.23 -10.07
N ILE A 180 1.40 -6.33 -11.04
CA ILE A 180 2.55 -6.47 -11.94
C ILE A 180 3.87 -6.40 -11.16
N GLY A 181 3.99 -5.48 -10.21
CA GLY A 181 5.14 -5.36 -9.33
C GLY A 181 5.36 -6.59 -8.46
N GLU A 182 4.30 -7.13 -7.86
CA GLU A 182 4.37 -8.38 -7.08
C GLU A 182 4.70 -9.60 -7.96
N MET A 183 4.21 -9.65 -9.20
CA MET A 183 4.58 -10.69 -10.16
C MET A 183 6.07 -10.61 -10.50
N PHE A 184 6.58 -9.40 -10.77
CA PHE A 184 8.00 -9.18 -11.03
C PHE A 184 8.86 -9.55 -9.82
N ALA A 185 8.38 -9.30 -8.61
CA ALA A 185 9.00 -9.71 -7.37
C ALA A 185 9.17 -11.24 -7.31
N ILE A 186 8.10 -12.00 -7.58
CA ILE A 186 8.16 -13.48 -7.62
C ILE A 186 9.13 -13.97 -8.68
N MET A 187 9.08 -13.42 -9.89
CA MET A 187 9.98 -13.82 -10.97
C MET A 187 11.45 -13.55 -10.63
N SER A 188 11.72 -12.41 -9.97
CA SER A 188 13.06 -12.06 -9.51
C SER A 188 13.55 -13.04 -8.43
N PHE A 189 12.67 -13.51 -7.56
CA PHE A 189 12.99 -14.53 -6.56
C PHE A 189 13.36 -15.88 -7.20
N ASP A 190 12.56 -16.34 -8.16
CA ASP A 190 12.77 -17.64 -8.80
C ASP A 190 14.07 -17.68 -9.65
N HIS A 191 14.53 -16.53 -10.15
CA HIS A 191 15.71 -16.45 -11.04
C HIS A 191 16.97 -15.91 -10.37
N PHE A 192 16.86 -15.04 -9.35
CA PHE A 192 17.99 -14.33 -8.74
C PHE A 192 17.90 -14.28 -7.21
N ILE A 193 18.38 -15.34 -6.55
CA ILE A 193 18.46 -15.43 -5.07
C ILE A 193 19.24 -14.25 -4.47
N TRP A 194 20.26 -13.73 -5.17
CA TRP A 194 21.07 -12.59 -4.74
C TRP A 194 20.29 -11.28 -4.49
N VAL A 195 19.23 -11.03 -5.29
CA VAL A 195 18.37 -9.83 -5.12
C VAL A 195 17.61 -9.90 -3.79
N TYR A 196 17.35 -11.11 -3.30
CA TYR A 196 16.66 -11.33 -2.05
C TYR A 196 17.58 -11.14 -0.82
N GLU A 197 18.82 -11.62 -0.90
CA GLU A 197 19.82 -11.48 0.17
C GLU A 197 20.20 -10.01 0.41
N ASN A 198 20.34 -9.22 -0.66
CA ASN A 198 20.64 -7.78 -0.59
C ASN A 198 19.41 -6.89 -0.76
N ARG A 199 18.23 -7.35 -0.33
CA ARG A 199 16.96 -6.65 -0.53
C ARG A 199 16.96 -5.20 -0.05
N SER A 200 17.54 -4.91 1.12
CA SER A 200 17.57 -3.55 1.66
C SER A 200 18.31 -2.60 0.71
N VAL A 201 19.40 -3.09 0.11
CA VAL A 201 20.17 -2.39 -0.91
C VAL A 201 19.36 -2.26 -2.19
N PHE A 202 18.76 -3.33 -2.70
CA PHE A 202 17.93 -3.27 -3.93
C PHE A 202 16.75 -2.30 -3.80
N ASN A 203 15.99 -2.39 -2.70
CA ASN A 203 14.90 -1.46 -2.44
C ASN A 203 15.40 -0.02 -2.28
N GLY A 204 16.54 0.17 -1.61
CA GLY A 204 17.20 1.46 -1.44
C GLY A 204 17.65 2.07 -2.77
N THR A 205 18.26 1.28 -3.67
CA THR A 205 18.71 1.75 -4.98
C THR A 205 17.54 2.11 -5.88
N VAL A 206 16.49 1.28 -5.93
CA VAL A 206 15.26 1.59 -6.68
C VAL A 206 14.63 2.88 -6.17
N MET A 207 14.52 3.06 -4.85
CA MET A 207 14.00 4.29 -4.25
C MET A 207 14.85 5.51 -4.60
N ALA A 208 16.18 5.41 -4.49
CA ALA A 208 17.10 6.51 -4.81
C ALA A 208 16.99 6.93 -6.28
N VAL A 209 16.99 5.97 -7.21
CA VAL A 209 16.84 6.24 -8.65
C VAL A 209 15.49 6.90 -8.93
N CYS A 210 14.40 6.42 -8.35
CA CYS A 210 13.08 7.01 -8.57
C CYS A 210 12.98 8.43 -8.01
N VAL A 211 13.59 8.72 -6.85
CA VAL A 211 13.65 10.07 -6.28
C VAL A 211 14.47 11.01 -7.16
N LEU A 212 15.63 10.55 -7.64
CA LEU A 212 16.48 11.32 -8.55
C LEU A 212 15.77 11.62 -9.86
N LEU A 213 15.04 10.66 -10.43
CA LEU A 213 14.26 10.89 -11.65
C LEU A 213 13.07 11.82 -11.40
N ALA A 214 12.33 11.61 -10.31
CA ALA A 214 11.12 12.38 -9.99
C ALA A 214 11.40 13.88 -9.83
N TYR A 215 12.53 14.25 -9.22
CA TYR A 215 12.87 15.66 -8.98
C TYR A 215 13.94 16.19 -9.93
N GLY A 216 14.90 15.36 -10.32
CA GLY A 216 16.01 15.76 -11.19
C GLY A 216 15.52 16.13 -12.58
N VAL A 217 14.61 15.36 -13.18
CA VAL A 217 14.10 15.66 -14.53
C VAL A 217 13.39 17.03 -14.58
N PRO A 218 12.46 17.36 -13.68
CA PRO A 218 11.88 18.71 -13.61
C PRO A 218 12.91 19.83 -13.40
N LEU A 219 13.94 19.61 -12.57
CA LEU A 219 14.97 20.60 -12.27
C LEU A 219 15.89 20.88 -13.46
N PHE A 220 16.37 19.83 -14.14
CA PHE A 220 17.31 19.97 -15.26
C PHE A 220 16.63 20.40 -16.55
N ALA A 221 15.47 19.81 -16.88
CA ALA A 221 14.77 20.11 -18.12
C ALA A 221 14.02 21.45 -18.08
N ARG A 222 13.71 21.97 -16.87
CA ARG A 222 12.92 23.20 -16.60
C ARG A 222 11.53 23.25 -17.24
N ARG A 223 11.15 22.20 -17.97
CA ARG A 223 9.88 21.96 -18.65
C ARG A 223 9.62 20.45 -18.61
N LEU A 224 8.38 20.06 -18.37
CA LEU A 224 7.95 18.68 -18.54
C LEU A 224 7.23 18.56 -19.89
N SER A 225 7.57 17.53 -20.66
CA SER A 225 6.88 17.26 -21.92
C SER A 225 5.41 16.92 -21.67
N TYR A 226 4.52 17.48 -22.49
CA TYR A 226 3.09 17.11 -22.50
C TYR A 226 2.86 15.62 -22.81
N SER A 227 3.86 14.92 -23.37
CA SER A 227 3.81 13.46 -23.57
C SER A 227 3.53 12.67 -22.29
N TRP A 228 3.87 13.20 -21.11
CA TRP A 228 3.54 12.53 -19.84
C TRP A 228 2.04 12.49 -19.53
N MET A 229 1.26 13.36 -20.14
CA MET A 229 -0.21 13.30 -20.05
C MET A 229 -0.77 12.07 -20.78
N TYR A 230 0.00 11.48 -21.71
CA TYR A 230 -0.34 10.21 -22.36
C TYR A 230 -0.39 9.04 -21.37
N ALA A 231 0.33 9.09 -20.25
CA ALA A 231 0.25 8.08 -19.20
C ALA A 231 -1.16 7.99 -18.58
N VAL A 232 -1.94 9.06 -18.68
CA VAL A 232 -3.32 9.16 -18.18
C VAL A 232 -4.32 8.95 -19.34
N HIS A 233 -3.85 8.65 -20.56
CA HIS A 233 -4.74 8.44 -21.70
C HIS A 233 -5.55 7.13 -21.53
N PRO A 234 -6.86 7.13 -21.84
CA PRO A 234 -7.73 5.95 -21.68
C PRO A 234 -7.19 4.67 -22.34
N PHE A 235 -6.54 4.80 -23.50
CA PHE A 235 -5.90 3.68 -24.19
C PHE A 235 -4.81 3.00 -23.33
N VAL A 236 -3.93 3.78 -22.71
CA VAL A 236 -2.86 3.25 -21.84
C VAL A 236 -3.48 2.57 -20.62
N ILE A 237 -4.52 3.16 -20.04
CA ILE A 237 -5.24 2.56 -18.91
C ILE A 237 -5.81 1.19 -19.27
N VAL A 238 -6.44 1.04 -20.44
CA VAL A 238 -6.98 -0.25 -20.90
C VAL A 238 -5.88 -1.30 -21.05
N VAL A 239 -4.74 -0.95 -21.65
CA VAL A 239 -3.60 -1.87 -21.78
C VAL A 239 -3.09 -2.32 -20.41
N PHE A 240 -2.91 -1.39 -19.48
CA PHE A 240 -2.47 -1.73 -18.12
C PHE A 240 -3.52 -2.50 -17.33
N LEU A 241 -4.82 -2.31 -17.60
CA LEU A 241 -5.89 -3.08 -16.98
C LEU A 241 -5.82 -4.54 -17.41
N LEU A 242 -5.63 -4.80 -18.71
CA LEU A 242 -5.41 -6.15 -19.24
C LEU A 242 -4.14 -6.78 -18.66
N ALA A 243 -3.03 -6.03 -18.62
CA ALA A 243 -1.77 -6.51 -18.04
C ALA A 243 -1.89 -6.80 -16.54
N GLY A 244 -2.56 -5.92 -15.78
CA GLY A 244 -2.81 -6.08 -14.35
C GLY A 244 -3.72 -7.26 -14.05
N ALA A 245 -4.77 -7.46 -14.86
CA ALA A 245 -5.63 -8.64 -14.76
C ALA A 245 -4.87 -9.94 -15.06
N GLY A 246 -4.00 -9.94 -16.09
CA GLY A 246 -3.12 -11.05 -16.42
C GLY A 246 -2.14 -11.37 -15.28
N ALA A 247 -1.50 -10.35 -14.70
CA ALA A 247 -0.63 -10.50 -13.55
C ALA A 247 -1.39 -11.05 -12.33
N MET A 248 -2.61 -10.55 -12.08
CA MET A 248 -3.44 -11.06 -10.98
C MET A 248 -3.87 -12.51 -11.19
N TYR A 249 -4.18 -12.91 -12.43
CA TYR A 249 -4.46 -14.30 -12.78
C TYR A 249 -3.25 -15.21 -12.54
N PHE A 250 -2.05 -14.76 -12.97
CA PHE A 250 -0.80 -15.46 -12.69
C PHE A 250 -0.57 -15.63 -11.18
N LEU A 251 -0.75 -14.56 -10.41
CA LEU A 251 -0.63 -14.59 -8.95
C LEU A 251 -1.65 -15.55 -8.30
N TRP A 252 -2.86 -15.66 -8.86
CA TRP A 252 -3.88 -16.58 -8.35
C TRP A 252 -3.50 -18.06 -8.57
N TRP A 253 -2.85 -18.37 -9.69
CA TRP A 253 -2.48 -19.74 -10.07
C TRP A 253 -1.10 -20.20 -9.60
N TYR A 254 -0.30 -19.29 -9.02
CA TYR A 254 1.04 -19.61 -8.56
C TYR A 254 1.02 -20.58 -7.36
N LYS A 255 1.64 -21.76 -7.52
CA LYS A 255 1.57 -22.87 -6.53
C LYS A 255 2.64 -22.82 -5.45
N TYR A 256 3.75 -22.09 -5.67
CA TYR A 256 4.95 -22.19 -4.84
C TYR A 256 5.09 -21.14 -3.73
N TYR A 257 4.01 -20.40 -3.39
CA TYR A 257 4.01 -19.43 -2.28
C TYR A 257 4.54 -19.99 -0.96
N ARG A 258 4.30 -21.28 -0.68
CA ARG A 258 4.77 -21.92 0.56
C ARG A 258 6.30 -22.02 0.65
N LYS A 259 6.98 -22.19 -0.50
CA LYS A 259 8.45 -22.26 -0.57
C LYS A 259 9.05 -20.87 -0.30
N ILE A 260 8.54 -19.86 -1.00
CA ILE A 260 8.97 -18.46 -0.84
C ILE A 260 8.83 -18.02 0.62
N VAL A 261 7.67 -18.28 1.23
CA VAL A 261 7.46 -17.86 2.63
C VAL A 261 8.35 -18.64 3.59
N ARG A 262 8.62 -19.93 3.35
CA ARG A 262 9.52 -20.70 4.22
C ARG A 262 10.94 -20.13 4.16
N GLU A 263 11.46 -19.87 2.97
CA GLU A 263 12.79 -19.28 2.78
C GLU A 263 12.87 -17.87 3.35
N ALA A 264 11.82 -17.06 3.16
CA ALA A 264 11.75 -15.74 3.74
C ALA A 264 11.73 -15.72 5.27
N MET A 265 11.25 -16.80 5.88
CA MET A 265 11.20 -16.96 7.32
C MET A 265 12.51 -17.48 7.92
N HIS A 266 13.24 -18.33 7.20
CA HIS A 266 14.56 -18.79 7.66
C HIS A 266 15.56 -17.63 7.75
N MET A 267 15.61 -16.77 6.74
CA MET A 267 16.56 -15.65 6.70
C MET A 267 16.26 -14.53 7.72
N LYS A 268 15.02 -14.41 8.22
CA LYS A 268 14.69 -13.47 9.29
C LYS A 268 15.16 -13.96 10.66
N HIS A 269 15.32 -15.26 10.86
CA HIS A 269 15.83 -15.81 12.12
C HIS A 269 17.36 -15.79 12.22
N GLU A 270 18.06 -15.59 11.10
CA GLU A 270 19.52 -15.52 11.03
C GLU A 270 20.10 -14.10 11.16
N ASN A 271 19.25 -13.05 11.06
CA ASN A 271 19.61 -11.64 11.28
C ASN A 271 19.05 -11.11 12.60
#